data_AF-A0A1X1IFM3-F1
#
_entry.id   AF-A0A1X1IFM3-F1
#
_cell.length_a   1.000
_cell.length_b   1.000
_cell.length_c   1.000
_cell.angle_alpha   90.00
_cell.angle_beta   90.00
_cell.angle_gamma   90.00
#
_symmetry.space_group_name_H-M   'P 1'
#
loop_
_entity.id
_entity.type
_entity.pdbx_description
1 polymer ?
#
loop_
_entity_poly.entity_id
_entity_poly.type
_entity_poly.pdbx_seq_one_letter_code
_entity_poly.pdbx_strand_id
1 'polypeptide(L)'
;MKDSNLITEIELLDGSTVPINSRISIQDFTRAQKEGLLNKGFLNNMLKRQGASGVNAEDYLNAVFVCYRAAGGKLAAEEFKSICPFDLELLGTIFGQMMTGGKPIEKTKFQASLEAATKK
;
A
#
# COMPACT_ATOMS: atom_id res chain seq x y z
N MET A 1 19.49 -10.98 -16.07
CA MET A 1 18.98 -10.63 -14.73
C MET A 1 19.78 -9.42 -14.28
N LYS A 2 19.17 -8.25 -14.09
CA LYS A 2 19.90 -7.11 -13.52
C LYS A 2 19.98 -7.36 -12.02
N ASP A 3 21.19 -7.40 -11.48
CA ASP A 3 21.43 -7.46 -10.04
C ASP A 3 20.69 -6.31 -9.37
N SER A 4 19.63 -6.64 -8.63
CA SER A 4 18.89 -5.68 -7.83
C SER A 4 19.69 -5.49 -6.54
N ASN A 5 20.77 -4.73 -6.61
CA ASN A 5 21.52 -4.35 -5.42
C ASN A 5 20.60 -3.53 -4.51
N LEU A 6 20.22 -4.12 -3.39
CA LEU A 6 19.44 -3.46 -2.36
C LEU A 6 20.27 -2.31 -1.80
N ILE A 7 19.74 -1.09 -1.86
CA ILE A 7 20.37 0.07 -1.24
C ILE A 7 20.00 0.06 0.25
N THR A 8 21.00 -0.07 1.11
CA THR A 8 20.84 -0.18 2.58
C THR A 8 21.39 1.02 3.35
N GLU A 9 22.07 1.95 2.68
CA GLU A 9 22.68 3.14 3.29
C GLU A 9 22.85 4.28 2.28
N ILE A 10 23.01 5.51 2.78
CA ILE A 10 23.29 6.73 2.00
C ILE A 10 24.56 7.37 2.55
N GLU A 11 25.55 7.62 1.69
CA GLU A 11 26.68 8.48 2.00
C GLU A 11 26.28 9.95 1.79
N LEU A 12 26.46 10.77 2.83
CA LEU A 12 26.13 12.19 2.84
C LEU A 12 27.33 13.04 2.41
N LEU A 13 27.07 14.30 2.05
CA LEU A 13 28.09 15.23 1.57
C LEU A 13 29.15 15.59 2.63
N ASP A 14 28.88 15.33 3.91
CA ASP A 14 29.83 15.50 5.00
C ASP A 14 30.70 14.25 5.25
N GLY A 15 30.54 13.21 4.43
CA GLY A 15 31.25 11.93 4.53
C GLY A 15 30.65 10.97 5.57
N SER A 16 29.53 11.31 6.21
CA SER A 16 28.81 10.38 7.09
C SER A 16 27.93 9.42 6.29
N THR A 17 27.79 8.20 6.79
CA THR A 17 26.91 7.18 6.19
C THR A 17 25.71 6.94 7.11
N VAL A 18 24.51 7.01 6.56
CA VAL A 18 23.25 6.76 7.28
C VAL A 18 22.55 5.50 6.77
N PRO A 19 22.07 4.60 7.64
CA PRO A 19 21.33 3.42 7.21
C PRO A 19 19.96 3.79 6.64
N ILE A 20 19.51 3.06 5.63
CA ILE A 20 18.17 3.17 5.05
C ILE A 20 17.29 2.06 5.62
N ASN A 21 16.20 2.44 6.27
CA ASN A 21 15.07 1.53 6.49
C ASN A 21 14.03 1.75 5.38
N SER A 22 14.08 0.91 4.34
CA SER A 22 13.20 1.02 3.17
C SER A 22 11.79 0.48 3.40
N ARG A 23 11.56 -0.25 4.51
CA ARG A 23 10.25 -0.77 4.88
C ARG A 23 9.55 0.21 5.82
N ILE A 24 8.76 1.09 5.24
CA ILE A 24 7.98 2.10 5.98
C ILE A 24 6.58 1.59 6.31
N SER A 25 5.95 2.20 7.32
CA SER A 25 4.56 1.89 7.67
C SER A 25 3.55 2.63 6.78
N ILE A 26 2.29 2.21 6.81
CA ILE A 26 1.18 2.98 6.20
C ILE A 26 1.11 4.37 6.80
N GLN A 27 1.34 4.49 8.12
CA GLN A 27 1.33 5.79 8.80
C GLN A 27 2.46 6.69 8.32
N ASP A 28 3.67 6.18 8.12
CA ASP A 28 4.80 6.95 7.58
C ASP A 28 4.52 7.46 6.18
N PHE A 29 3.97 6.60 5.31
CA PHE A 29 3.54 7.01 3.97
C PHE A 29 2.49 8.13 4.02
N THR A 30 1.46 7.96 4.86
CA THR A 30 0.39 8.95 5.03
C THR A 30 0.93 10.28 5.59
N ARG A 31 1.85 10.21 6.55
CA ARG A 31 2.52 11.36 7.13
C ARG A 31 3.36 12.10 6.09
N ALA A 32 4.16 11.38 5.31
CA ALA A 32 4.96 11.97 4.23
C ALA A 32 4.08 12.69 3.19
N GLN A 33 2.88 12.19 2.90
CA GLN A 33 1.91 12.88 2.05
C GLN A 33 1.31 14.14 2.69
N LYS A 34 1.08 14.12 4.00
CA LYS A 34 0.59 15.30 4.76
C LYS A 34 1.66 16.39 4.83
N GLU A 35 2.91 16.00 5.03
CA GLU A 35 4.08 16.89 5.11
C GLU A 35 4.54 17.40 3.73
N GLY A 36 3.96 16.89 2.64
CA GLY A 36 4.30 17.30 1.27
C GLY A 36 5.58 16.66 0.72
N LEU A 37 6.18 15.72 1.44
CA LEU A 37 7.35 14.94 1.01
C LEU A 37 6.99 13.95 -0.10
N LEU A 38 5.75 13.45 -0.11
CA LEU A 38 5.18 12.62 -1.17
C LEU A 38 3.90 13.27 -1.73
N ASN A 39 3.66 13.09 -3.04
CA ASN A 39 2.45 13.61 -3.66
C ASN A 39 1.20 12.90 -3.12
N LYS A 40 0.19 13.66 -2.69
CA LYS A 40 -1.10 13.12 -2.17
C LYS A 40 -1.83 12.22 -3.18
N GLY A 41 -1.69 12.51 -4.47
CA GLY A 41 -2.24 11.72 -5.57
C GLY A 41 -1.35 10.57 -6.03
N PHE A 42 -0.17 10.35 -5.44
CA PHE A 42 0.79 9.32 -5.87
C PHE A 42 0.14 7.94 -5.98
N LEU A 43 -0.44 7.45 -4.89
CA LEU A 43 -1.06 6.12 -4.85
C LEU A 43 -2.28 6.04 -5.77
N ASN A 44 -3.15 7.06 -5.75
CA ASN A 44 -4.31 7.13 -6.65
C ASN A 44 -3.90 7.08 -8.14
N ASN A 45 -2.85 7.80 -8.53
CA ASN A 45 -2.36 7.80 -9.89
C ASN A 45 -1.74 6.44 -10.27
N MET A 46 -1.06 5.81 -9.32
CA MET A 46 -0.51 4.47 -9.52
C MET A 46 -1.62 3.43 -9.70
N LEU A 47 -2.63 3.42 -8.84
CA LEU A 47 -3.80 2.54 -8.94
C LEU A 47 -4.54 2.73 -10.26
N LYS A 48 -4.76 3.98 -10.68
CA LYS A 48 -5.35 4.31 -11.99
C LYS A 48 -4.56 3.71 -13.16
N ARG A 49 -3.23 3.82 -13.14
CA ARG A 49 -2.35 3.24 -14.17
C ARG A 49 -2.42 1.70 -14.21
N GLN A 50 -2.76 1.07 -13.09
CA GLN A 50 -2.95 -0.37 -13.01
C GLN A 50 -4.38 -0.85 -13.35
N GLY A 51 -5.26 0.07 -13.80
CA GLY A 51 -6.64 -0.23 -14.17
C GLY A 51 -7.64 -0.14 -13.02
N ALA A 52 -7.22 0.28 -11.83
CA ALA A 52 -8.08 0.45 -10.65
C ALA A 52 -8.61 1.89 -10.55
N SER A 53 -9.26 2.38 -11.61
CA SER A 53 -9.56 3.81 -11.79
C SER A 53 -10.55 4.41 -10.79
N GLY A 54 -11.44 3.60 -10.21
CA GLY A 54 -12.37 4.01 -9.16
C GLY A 54 -12.06 3.46 -7.77
N VAL A 55 -10.84 2.93 -7.55
CA VAL A 55 -10.38 2.60 -6.21
C VAL A 55 -9.75 3.84 -5.59
N ASN A 56 -10.27 4.25 -4.42
CA ASN A 56 -9.65 5.31 -3.63
C ASN A 56 -8.43 4.75 -2.87
N ALA A 57 -7.32 5.47 -2.91
CA ALA A 57 -6.12 5.18 -2.13
C ALA A 57 -6.39 4.92 -0.64
N GLU A 58 -7.30 5.68 -0.01
CA GLU A 58 -7.64 5.47 1.41
C GLU A 58 -8.35 4.14 1.63
N ASP A 59 -9.30 3.76 0.78
CA ASP A 59 -9.99 2.47 0.86
C ASP A 59 -9.00 1.32 0.66
N TYR A 60 -8.09 1.48 -0.28
CA TYR A 60 -7.01 0.54 -0.54
C TYR A 60 -6.11 0.35 0.69
N LEU A 61 -5.70 1.44 1.35
CA LEU A 61 -4.90 1.40 2.58
C LEU A 61 -5.69 0.87 3.78
N ASN A 62 -6.99 1.13 3.85
CA ASN A 62 -7.84 0.73 4.97
C ASN A 62 -8.27 -0.73 4.90
N ALA A 63 -8.31 -1.35 3.71
CA ALA A 63 -8.74 -2.73 3.54
C ALA A 63 -7.97 -3.72 4.42
N VAL A 64 -6.66 -3.54 4.57
CA VAL A 64 -5.85 -4.40 5.45
C VAL A 64 -6.26 -4.29 6.92
N PHE A 65 -6.64 -3.09 7.39
CA PHE A 65 -7.15 -2.91 8.73
C PHE A 65 -8.54 -3.54 8.90
N VAL A 66 -9.40 -3.42 7.89
CA VAL A 66 -10.73 -4.07 7.89
C VAL A 66 -10.59 -5.58 8.02
N CYS A 67 -9.73 -6.20 7.22
CA CYS A 67 -9.45 -7.64 7.32
C CYS A 67 -8.85 -8.02 8.69
N TYR A 68 -7.90 -7.23 9.21
CA TYR A 68 -7.32 -7.45 10.54
C TYR A 68 -8.39 -7.43 11.64
N ARG A 69 -9.29 -6.44 11.64
CA ARG A 69 -10.38 -6.33 12.61
C ARG A 69 -11.39 -7.46 12.47
N ALA A 70 -11.75 -7.85 11.25
CA ALA A 70 -12.63 -8.99 10.99
C ALA A 70 -12.06 -10.31 11.53
N ALA A 71 -10.73 -10.45 11.54
CA ALA A 71 -10.02 -11.59 12.13
C ALA A 71 -9.89 -11.53 13.67
N GLY A 72 -10.55 -10.58 14.35
CA GLY A 72 -10.48 -10.41 15.81
C GLY A 72 -9.32 -9.54 16.30
N GLY A 73 -8.69 -8.77 15.40
CA GLY A 73 -7.67 -7.79 15.73
C GLY A 73 -8.15 -6.77 16.77
N LYS A 74 -7.27 -6.41 17.71
CA LYS A 74 -7.62 -5.57 18.88
C LYS A 74 -7.11 -4.14 18.79
N LEU A 75 -6.05 -3.89 18.02
CA LEU A 75 -5.46 -2.57 17.89
C LEU A 75 -6.45 -1.56 17.30
N ALA A 76 -6.29 -0.29 17.69
CA ALA A 76 -6.94 0.82 17.01
C ALA A 76 -6.35 1.02 15.61
N ALA A 77 -7.07 1.72 14.74
CA ALA A 77 -6.66 1.90 13.34
C ALA A 77 -5.29 2.58 13.21
N GLU A 78 -5.03 3.62 14.00
CA GLU A 78 -3.74 4.35 13.97
C GLU A 78 -2.59 3.49 14.49
N GLU A 79 -2.79 2.76 15.59
CA GLU A 79 -1.79 1.84 16.16
C GLU A 79 -1.47 0.69 15.20
N PHE A 80 -2.47 0.20 14.48
CA PHE A 80 -2.26 -0.80 13.44
C PHE A 80 -1.47 -0.21 12.26
N LYS A 81 -1.85 0.98 11.79
CA LYS A 81 -1.21 1.63 10.64
C LYS A 81 0.24 2.03 10.89
N SER A 82 0.63 2.28 12.15
CA SER A 82 2.02 2.58 12.52
C SER A 82 2.95 1.37 12.41
N ILE A 83 2.40 0.14 12.48
CA ILE A 83 3.17 -1.10 12.38
C ILE A 83 2.90 -1.88 11.09
N CYS A 84 1.80 -1.58 10.39
CA CYS A 84 1.45 -2.23 9.14
C CYS A 84 2.35 -1.69 8.01
N PRO A 85 3.06 -2.56 7.27
CA PRO A 85 3.97 -2.12 6.22
C PRO A 85 3.20 -1.54 5.03
N PHE A 86 3.73 -0.46 4.46
CA PHE A 86 3.31 0.02 3.14
C PHE A 86 3.99 -0.83 2.05
N ASP A 87 3.39 -1.98 1.77
CA ASP A 87 3.82 -2.92 0.73
C ASP A 87 2.68 -3.09 -0.28
N LEU A 88 2.88 -2.59 -1.50
CA LEU A 88 1.82 -2.56 -2.51
C LEU A 88 1.38 -3.95 -2.97
N GLU A 89 2.26 -4.94 -2.94
CA GLU A 89 1.90 -6.31 -3.31
C GLU A 89 1.03 -6.94 -2.22
N LEU A 90 1.43 -6.77 -0.96
CA LEU A 90 0.64 -7.20 0.20
C LEU A 90 -0.73 -6.51 0.22
N LEU A 91 -0.74 -5.18 0.15
CA LEU A 91 -1.95 -4.37 0.23
C LEU A 91 -2.90 -4.71 -0.93
N GLY A 92 -2.37 -4.87 -2.14
CA GLY A 92 -3.17 -5.23 -3.32
C GLY A 92 -3.77 -6.63 -3.22
N THR A 93 -2.99 -7.58 -2.70
CA THR A 93 -3.46 -8.95 -2.49
C THR A 93 -4.57 -9.00 -1.45
N ILE A 94 -4.40 -8.32 -0.31
CA ILE A 94 -5.43 -8.27 0.73
C ILE A 94 -6.68 -7.55 0.22
N PHE A 95 -6.52 -6.42 -0.46
CA PHE A 95 -7.64 -5.68 -1.03
C PHE A 95 -8.47 -6.54 -2.00
N GLY A 96 -7.83 -7.22 -2.95
CA GLY A 96 -8.57 -8.05 -3.89
C GLY A 96 -9.15 -9.32 -3.25
N GLN A 97 -8.45 -9.96 -2.31
CA GLN A 97 -9.00 -11.09 -1.56
C GLN A 97 -10.20 -10.68 -0.70
N MET A 98 -10.19 -9.49 -0.12
CA MET A 98 -11.34 -8.94 0.60
C MET A 98 -12.57 -8.86 -0.33
N MET A 99 -12.39 -8.41 -1.57
CA MET A 99 -13.46 -8.29 -2.56
C MET A 99 -13.97 -9.63 -3.10
N THR A 100 -13.13 -10.68 -3.10
CA THR A 100 -13.49 -12.02 -3.61
C THR A 100 -13.91 -13.01 -2.50
N GLY A 101 -13.98 -12.55 -1.25
CA GLY A 101 -14.30 -13.41 -0.11
C GLY A 101 -13.19 -14.40 0.26
N GLY A 102 -11.94 -13.95 0.20
CA GLY A 102 -10.74 -14.73 0.56
C GLY A 102 -10.20 -15.62 -0.55
N LYS A 103 -10.75 -15.53 -1.78
CA LYS A 103 -10.30 -16.36 -2.91
C LYS A 103 -9.08 -15.75 -3.61
N PRO A 104 -8.15 -16.59 -4.12
CA PRO A 104 -7.03 -16.10 -4.92
C PRO A 104 -7.46 -15.19 -6.05
N ILE A 105 -6.68 -14.15 -6.29
CA ILE A 105 -6.95 -13.15 -7.31
C ILE A 105 -6.38 -13.64 -8.64
N GLU A 106 -7.24 -14.09 -9.56
CA GLU A 106 -6.84 -14.23 -10.97
C GLU A 106 -6.80 -12.82 -11.59
N LYS A 107 -5.64 -12.39 -12.10
CA LYS A 107 -5.40 -11.01 -12.59
C LYS A 107 -6.49 -10.50 -13.55
N THR A 108 -7.03 -11.37 -14.41
CA THR A 108 -8.11 -11.04 -15.36
C THR A 108 -9.47 -10.84 -14.69
N LYS A 109 -9.80 -11.62 -13.64
CA LYS A 109 -11.06 -11.47 -12.88
C LYS A 109 -11.01 -10.27 -11.95
N PHE A 110 -9.84 -9.93 -11.43
CA PHE A 110 -9.64 -8.76 -10.57
C PHE A 110 -9.93 -7.46 -11.31
N GLN A 111 -9.31 -7.27 -12.48
CA GLN A 111 -9.56 -6.10 -13.33
C GLN A 111 -11.04 -6.00 -13.70
N ALA A 112 -11.68 -7.11 -14.09
CA ALA A 112 -13.12 -7.12 -14.38
C ALA A 112 -13.99 -6.78 -13.15
N SER A 113 -13.64 -7.28 -11.95
CA SER A 113 -14.37 -6.98 -10.71
C SER A 113 -14.20 -5.52 -10.26
N LEU A 114 -13.02 -4.94 -10.49
CA LEU A 114 -12.75 -3.52 -10.26
C LEU A 114 -13.51 -2.65 -11.26
N GLU A 115 -13.48 -2.97 -12.55
CA GLU A 115 -14.28 -2.27 -13.56
C GLU A 115 -15.79 -2.35 -13.27
N ALA A 116 -16.29 -3.49 -12.77
CA ALA A 116 -17.68 -3.63 -12.37
C ALA A 116 -18.03 -2.82 -11.12
N ALA A 117 -17.15 -2.79 -10.12
CA ALA A 117 -17.36 -2.02 -8.89
C ALA A 117 -17.24 -0.49 -9.09
N THR A 118 -16.51 -0.07 -10.13
CA THR A 118 -16.23 1.34 -10.44
C THR A 118 -17.18 1.95 -11.47
N LYS A 119 -18.04 1.14 -12.10
CA LYS A 119 -19.19 1.60 -12.89
C LYS A 119 -20.39 1.87 -11.97
N LYS A 120 -20.40 3.02 -11.30
CA LYS A 120 -21.59 3.64 -10.71
C LYS A 120 -21.65 5.11 -11.09
#